data_AF-A0A9J6DWZ8-F1
#
_entry.id   AF-A0A9J6DWZ8-F1
#
_cell.length_a   1.000
_cell.length_b   1.000
_cell.length_c   1.000
_cell.angle_alpha   90.00
_cell.angle_beta   90.00
_cell.angle_gamma   90.00
#
_symmetry.space_group_name_H-M   'P 1'
#
loop_
_entity.id
_entity.type
_entity.pdbx_description
1 polymer ?
#
loop_
_entity_poly.entity_id
_entity_poly.type
_entity_poly.pdbx_seq_one_letter_code
_entity_poly.pdbx_strand_id
1 'polypeptide(L)'
;MLKNQMTDGLARLFLFLKRISGGAKSLLDCVSKYLRNLGRSVVSEHGDSVILIPKVMELRDYFDHIIQHYFDSDELAKDMIATDFEYILSQTRKSPEYLSAFIDDMMRKGIRNMTKQETDQCLDKAIAIFRALQKKDLSNATTSSI
;
A
#
# COMPACT_ATOMS: atom_id res chain seq x y z
N MET A 1 22.57 -6.74 -6.19
CA MET A 1 23.16 -5.49 -6.71
C MET A 1 22.27 -4.73 -7.72
N LEU A 2 21.34 -5.37 -8.45
CA LEU A 2 20.48 -4.71 -9.45
C LEU A 2 19.34 -3.83 -8.87
N LYS A 3 18.79 -4.17 -7.69
CA LYS A 3 17.71 -3.36 -7.08
C LYS A 3 18.17 -1.95 -6.68
N ASN A 4 19.41 -1.77 -6.23
CA ASN A 4 19.95 -0.47 -5.80
C ASN A 4 20.23 0.51 -6.96
N GLN A 5 20.62 0.01 -8.14
CA GLN A 5 20.92 0.92 -9.26
C GLN A 5 19.65 1.50 -9.89
N MET A 6 18.53 0.75 -9.85
CA MET A 6 17.23 1.22 -10.31
C MET A 6 16.70 2.36 -9.43
N THR A 7 16.92 2.26 -8.12
CA THR A 7 16.36 3.19 -7.14
C THR A 7 17.12 4.52 -7.13
N ASP A 8 18.45 4.51 -7.29
CA ASP A 8 19.25 5.74 -7.44
C ASP A 8 19.00 6.47 -8.78
N GLY A 9 18.61 5.73 -9.82
CA GLY A 9 18.14 6.31 -11.09
C GLY A 9 16.81 7.02 -10.92
N LEU A 10 15.88 6.41 -10.19
CA LEU A 10 14.55 6.97 -9.91
C LEU A 10 14.63 8.28 -9.12
N ALA A 11 15.51 8.32 -8.11
CA ALA A 11 15.78 9.52 -7.31
C ALA A 11 16.21 10.72 -8.15
N ARG A 12 17.20 10.49 -9.02
CA ARG A 12 17.77 11.53 -9.88
C ARG A 12 16.75 12.00 -10.92
N LEU A 13 15.96 11.07 -11.46
CA LEU A 13 14.86 11.39 -12.35
C LEU A 13 13.78 12.22 -11.64
N PHE A 14 13.41 11.87 -10.41
CA PHE A 14 12.44 12.64 -9.62
C PHE A 14 12.93 14.06 -9.33
N LEU A 15 14.16 14.22 -8.84
CA LEU A 15 14.76 15.54 -8.59
C LEU A 15 14.87 16.39 -9.86
N PHE A 16 15.17 15.77 -11.00
CA PHE A 16 15.17 16.45 -12.29
C PHE A 16 13.76 16.90 -12.70
N LEU A 17 12.77 16.00 -12.62
CA LEU A 17 11.39 16.28 -13.01
C LEU A 17 10.67 17.24 -12.05
N LYS A 18 11.08 17.33 -10.78
CA LYS A 18 10.58 18.31 -9.81
C LYS A 18 10.92 19.76 -10.19
N ARG A 19 11.97 19.96 -11.00
CA ARG A 19 12.36 21.27 -11.55
C ARG A 19 11.55 21.67 -12.77
N ILE A 20 10.77 20.74 -13.34
CA ILE A 20 9.92 20.96 -14.51
C ILE A 20 8.48 21.12 -14.03
N SER A 21 7.80 22.18 -14.46
CA SER A 21 6.39 22.41 -14.12
C SER A 21 5.56 21.20 -14.57
N GLY A 22 4.90 20.51 -13.62
CA GLY A 22 4.11 19.31 -13.88
C GLY A 22 4.92 18.01 -14.05
N GLY A 23 6.25 18.05 -14.05
CA GLY A 23 7.09 16.86 -14.22
C GLY A 23 6.95 15.87 -13.07
N ALA A 24 6.89 16.37 -11.83
CA ALA A 24 6.65 15.53 -10.65
C ALA A 24 5.30 14.79 -10.74
N LYS A 25 4.24 15.47 -11.18
CA LYS A 25 2.91 14.87 -11.34
C LYS A 25 2.92 13.76 -12.39
N SER A 26 3.52 13.99 -13.56
CA SER A 26 3.63 12.96 -14.61
C SER A 26 4.41 11.73 -14.14
N LEU A 27 5.45 11.92 -13.32
CA LEU A 27 6.20 10.81 -12.73
C LEU A 27 5.34 10.04 -11.72
N LEU A 28 4.63 10.74 -10.83
CA LEU A 28 3.71 10.13 -9.88
C LEU A 28 2.61 9.34 -10.61
N ASP A 29 2.03 9.87 -11.69
CA ASP A 29 1.06 9.14 -12.51
C ASP A 29 1.64 7.84 -13.09
N CYS A 30 2.90 7.83 -13.51
CA CYS A 30 3.60 6.62 -13.95
C CYS A 30 3.83 5.63 -12.80
N VAL A 31 4.29 6.11 -11.65
CA VAL A 31 4.51 5.29 -10.45
C VAL A 31 3.18 4.69 -9.97
N SER A 32 2.10 5.47 -9.99
CA SER A 32 0.75 5.03 -9.64
C SER A 32 0.29 3.88 -10.52
N LYS A 33 0.40 4.02 -11.85
CA LYS A 33 0.06 2.94 -12.79
C LYS A 33 0.87 1.68 -12.54
N TYR A 34 2.16 1.83 -12.28
CA TYR A 34 3.05 0.71 -11.97
C TYR A 34 2.67 0.01 -10.65
N LEU A 35 2.42 0.77 -9.58
CA LEU A 35 1.96 0.27 -8.29
C LEU A 35 0.63 -0.49 -8.45
N ARG A 36 -0.35 0.08 -9.15
CA ARG A 36 -1.63 -0.60 -9.42
C ARG A 36 -1.48 -1.88 -10.22
N ASN A 37 -0.56 -1.90 -11.21
CA ASN A 37 -0.27 -3.12 -11.98
C ASN A 37 0.32 -4.22 -11.09
N LEU A 38 1.30 -3.89 -10.25
CA LEU A 38 1.89 -4.84 -9.31
C LEU A 38 0.85 -5.34 -8.31
N GLY A 39 0.06 -4.44 -7.73
CA GLY A 39 -1.01 -4.80 -6.80
C GLY A 39 -2.06 -5.70 -7.42
N ARG A 40 -2.40 -5.49 -8.71
CA ARG A 40 -3.27 -6.41 -9.47
C ARG A 40 -2.66 -7.80 -9.63
N SER A 41 -1.36 -7.92 -9.88
CA SER A 41 -0.68 -9.22 -9.94
C SER A 41 -0.78 -9.94 -8.60
N VAL A 42 -0.49 -9.23 -7.50
CA VAL A 42 -0.60 -9.77 -6.14
C VAL A 42 -2.02 -10.25 -5.84
N VAL A 43 -3.03 -9.43 -6.15
CA VAL A 43 -4.45 -9.79 -5.99
C VAL A 43 -4.84 -10.97 -6.89
N SER A 44 -4.37 -11.01 -8.14
CA SER A 44 -4.70 -12.10 -9.06
C SER A 44 -4.09 -13.43 -8.63
N GLU A 45 -2.89 -13.41 -8.07
CA GLU A 45 -2.18 -14.62 -7.66
C GLU A 45 -2.62 -15.10 -6.27
N HIS A 46 -2.96 -14.18 -5.36
CA HIS A 46 -3.17 -14.47 -3.93
C HIS A 46 -4.57 -14.09 -3.43
N GLY A 47 -5.48 -13.66 -4.31
CA GLY A 47 -6.78 -13.07 -3.98
C GLY A 47 -7.74 -13.94 -3.18
N ASP A 48 -7.52 -15.25 -3.15
CA ASP A 48 -8.29 -16.21 -2.35
C ASP A 48 -7.51 -16.79 -1.17
N SER A 49 -6.38 -16.18 -0.81
CA SER A 49 -5.48 -16.69 0.22
C SER A 49 -5.19 -15.66 1.32
N VAL A 50 -5.04 -16.16 2.54
CA VAL A 50 -4.73 -15.35 3.74
C VAL A 50 -3.37 -14.64 3.64
N ILE A 51 -2.50 -15.06 2.72
CA ILE A 51 -1.20 -14.42 2.45
C ILE A 51 -1.34 -13.13 1.62
N LEU A 52 -2.53 -12.81 1.09
CA LEU A 52 -2.80 -11.58 0.35
C LEU A 52 -2.42 -10.34 1.17
N ILE A 53 -2.88 -10.26 2.42
CA ILE A 53 -2.67 -9.11 3.29
C ILE A 53 -1.17 -8.89 3.56
N PRO A 54 -0.39 -9.91 4.01
CA PRO A 54 1.05 -9.79 4.11
C PRO A 54 1.72 -9.29 2.83
N LYS A 55 1.33 -9.81 1.66
CA LYS A 55 1.95 -9.40 0.38
C LYS A 55 1.62 -7.97 0.00
N VAL A 56 0.41 -7.51 0.27
CA VAL A 56 0.01 -6.11 0.06
C VAL A 56 0.75 -5.19 1.04
N MET A 57 0.95 -5.61 2.29
CA MET A 57 1.73 -4.84 3.27
C MET A 57 3.22 -4.75 2.89
N GLU A 58 3.82 -5.84 2.42
CA GLU A 58 5.20 -5.83 1.88
C GLU A 58 5.34 -4.86 0.70
N LEU A 59 4.34 -4.87 -0.21
CA LEU A 59 4.30 -3.95 -1.34
C LEU A 59 4.23 -2.49 -0.85
N ARG A 60 3.42 -2.22 0.19
CA ARG A 60 3.30 -0.88 0.77
C ARG A 60 4.60 -0.40 1.36
N ASP A 61 5.23 -1.20 2.20
CA ASP A 61 6.50 -0.86 2.83
C ASP A 61 7.59 -0.58 1.80
N TYR A 62 7.60 -1.31 0.67
CA TYR A 62 8.52 -1.06 -0.44
C TYR A 62 8.32 0.32 -1.07
N PHE A 63 7.08 0.73 -1.34
CA PHE A 63 6.82 2.05 -1.93
C PHE A 63 6.93 3.20 -0.92
N ASP A 64 6.57 2.98 0.35
CA ASP A 64 6.81 3.96 1.42
C ASP A 64 8.31 4.24 1.57
N HIS A 65 9.16 3.20 1.51
CA HIS A 65 10.61 3.35 1.49
C HIS A 65 11.09 4.15 0.27
N ILE A 66 10.55 3.87 -0.92
CA ILE A 66 10.89 4.64 -2.13
C ILE A 66 10.56 6.11 -1.94
N ILE A 67 9.38 6.44 -1.43
CA ILE A 67 8.98 7.84 -1.22
C ILE A 67 9.86 8.52 -0.20
N GLN A 68 10.11 7.85 0.93
CA GLN A 68 10.90 8.43 2.00
C GLN A 68 12.34 8.74 1.54
N HIS A 69 12.95 7.84 0.77
CA HIS A 69 14.35 8.00 0.36
C HIS A 69 14.53 8.82 -0.92
N TYR A 70 13.58 8.77 -1.85
CA TYR A 70 13.77 9.30 -3.20
C TYR A 70 12.83 10.45 -3.56
N PHE A 71 11.72 10.59 -2.81
CA PHE A 71 10.75 11.66 -3.02
C PHE A 71 10.75 12.69 -1.89
N ASP A 72 11.68 12.60 -0.94
CA ASP A 72 11.78 13.51 0.21
C ASP A 72 10.45 13.59 0.99
N SER A 73 9.74 12.46 1.10
CA SER A 73 8.44 12.38 1.76
C SER A 73 7.37 13.34 1.20
N ASP A 74 7.40 13.60 -0.11
CA ASP A 74 6.42 14.46 -0.80
C ASP A 74 4.98 14.04 -0.51
N GLU A 75 4.16 14.98 -0.03
CA GLU A 75 2.77 14.73 0.39
C GLU A 75 1.90 14.24 -0.77
N LEU A 76 2.11 14.74 -2.00
CA LEU A 76 1.34 14.27 -3.17
C LEU A 76 1.64 12.80 -3.48
N ALA A 77 2.90 12.41 -3.28
CA ALA A 77 3.33 11.03 -3.49
C ALA A 77 2.74 10.10 -2.41
N LYS A 78 2.70 10.54 -1.14
CA LYS A 78 2.07 9.80 -0.04
C LYS A 78 0.57 9.59 -0.27
N ASP A 79 -0.15 10.65 -0.64
CA ASP A 79 -1.58 10.59 -0.93
C ASP A 79 -1.88 9.67 -2.12
N MET A 80 -1.06 9.73 -3.16
CA MET A 80 -1.16 8.83 -4.32
C MET A 80 -0.96 7.37 -3.92
N ILE A 81 0.06 7.04 -3.12
CA ILE A 81 0.24 5.68 -2.59
C ILE A 81 -0.97 5.23 -1.80
N ALA A 82 -1.43 6.04 -0.84
CA ALA A 82 -2.57 5.68 0.00
C ALA A 82 -3.80 5.35 -0.85
N THR A 83 -4.11 6.21 -1.83
CA THR A 83 -5.21 6.01 -2.79
C THR A 83 -5.06 4.73 -3.61
N ASP A 84 -3.84 4.43 -4.08
CA ASP A 84 -3.58 3.25 -4.88
C ASP A 84 -3.65 1.95 -4.08
N PHE A 85 -3.21 1.96 -2.82
CA PHE A 85 -3.37 0.81 -1.92
C PHE A 85 -4.83 0.53 -1.60
N GLU A 86 -5.61 1.57 -1.35
CA GLU A 86 -7.06 1.44 -1.20
C GLU A 86 -7.70 0.85 -2.46
N TYR A 87 -7.28 1.30 -3.65
CA TYR A 87 -7.74 0.72 -4.91
C TYR A 87 -7.43 -0.77 -4.99
N ILE A 88 -6.18 -1.19 -4.73
CA ILE A 88 -5.72 -2.58 -4.81
C ILE A 88 -6.54 -3.48 -3.88
N LEU A 89 -6.68 -3.10 -2.62
CA LEU A 89 -7.43 -3.89 -1.64
C LEU A 89 -8.92 -3.98 -1.99
N SER A 90 -9.50 -2.91 -2.53
CA SER A 90 -10.89 -2.92 -2.98
C SER A 90 -11.17 -3.83 -4.18
N GLN A 91 -10.13 -4.36 -4.86
CA GLN A 91 -10.33 -5.36 -5.92
C GLN A 91 -10.75 -6.73 -5.36
N THR A 92 -10.57 -6.99 -4.07
CA THR A 92 -10.88 -8.29 -3.46
C THR A 92 -12.01 -8.14 -2.46
N ARG A 93 -13.16 -8.79 -2.72
CA ARG A 93 -14.32 -8.77 -1.80
C ARG A 93 -14.02 -9.40 -0.43
N LYS A 94 -13.10 -10.37 -0.41
CA LYS A 94 -12.63 -11.05 0.82
C LYS A 94 -11.53 -10.30 1.57
N SER A 95 -11.10 -9.14 1.07
CA SER A 95 -10.04 -8.36 1.74
C SER A 95 -10.36 -8.00 3.20
N PRO A 96 -11.61 -7.67 3.61
CA PRO A 96 -11.91 -7.39 5.01
C PRO A 96 -11.78 -8.64 5.88
N GLU A 97 -12.24 -9.79 5.38
CA GLU A 97 -12.21 -11.08 6.08
C GLU A 97 -10.76 -11.56 6.29
N TYR A 98 -9.92 -11.47 5.26
CA TYR A 98 -8.50 -11.80 5.38
C TYR A 98 -7.75 -10.83 6.29
N LEU A 99 -8.14 -9.55 6.30
CA LEU A 99 -7.53 -8.57 7.19
C LEU A 99 -7.91 -8.84 8.65
N SER A 100 -9.16 -9.20 8.94
CA SER A 100 -9.58 -9.67 10.27
C SER A 100 -8.83 -10.93 10.69
N ALA A 101 -8.74 -11.93 9.80
CA ALA A 101 -8.00 -13.17 10.08
C ALA A 101 -6.51 -12.90 10.33
N PHE A 102 -5.91 -11.96 9.60
CA PHE A 102 -4.52 -11.53 9.80
C PHE A 102 -4.33 -10.83 11.15
N ILE A 103 -5.23 -9.91 11.53
CA ILE A 103 -5.20 -9.23 12.83
C ILE A 103 -5.33 -10.26 13.97
N ASP A 104 -6.26 -11.21 13.86
CA ASP A 104 -6.43 -12.28 14.84
C ASP A 104 -5.18 -13.16 14.97
N ASP A 105 -4.53 -13.49 13.85
CA ASP A 105 -3.30 -14.28 13.82
C ASP A 105 -2.13 -13.50 14.44
N MET A 106 -2.02 -12.20 14.16
CA MET A 106 -1.00 -11.32 14.75
C MET A 106 -1.20 -11.17 16.26
N MET A 107 -2.44 -11.04 16.75
CA MET A 107 -2.75 -11.00 18.17
C MET A 107 -2.43 -12.33 18.87
N ARG A 108 -2.62 -13.48 18.20
CA ARG A 108 -2.37 -14.81 18.78
C ARG A 108 -0.90 -15.25 18.70
N LYS A 109 -0.21 -14.98 17.58
CA LYS A 109 1.16 -15.43 17.30
C LYS A 109 2.23 -14.37 17.57
N GLY A 110 1.90 -13.08 17.47
CA GLY A 110 2.81 -11.97 17.78
C GLY A 110 3.34 -12.01 19.21
N ILE A 111 2.55 -12.58 20.14
CA ILE A 111 2.94 -12.82 21.53
C ILE A 111 4.12 -13.80 21.65
N ARG A 112 4.41 -14.64 20.64
CA ARG A 112 5.45 -15.68 20.71
C ARG A 112 6.72 -15.39 19.92
N ASN A 113 6.63 -14.66 18.79
CA ASN A 113 7.71 -14.63 17.79
C ASN A 113 8.17 -13.22 17.36
N MET A 114 7.53 -12.16 17.85
CA MET A 114 7.88 -10.77 17.51
C MET A 114 7.98 -9.95 18.79
N THR A 115 8.72 -8.84 18.74
CA THR A 115 8.67 -7.91 19.88
C THR A 115 7.30 -7.26 19.96
N LYS A 116 6.93 -6.81 21.16
CA LYS A 116 5.66 -6.08 21.37
C LYS A 116 5.56 -4.86 20.44
N GLN A 117 6.67 -4.15 20.27
CA GLN A 117 6.76 -2.98 19.39
C GLN A 117 6.51 -3.31 17.91
N GLU A 118 7.11 -4.39 17.38
CA GLU A 118 6.90 -4.78 15.98
C GLU A 118 5.46 -5.28 15.75
N THR A 119 4.89 -5.95 16.74
CA THR A 119 3.49 -6.41 16.70
C THR A 119 2.54 -5.21 16.66
N ASP A 120 2.74 -4.24 17.55
CA ASP A 120 1.92 -3.01 17.62
C ASP A 120 2.01 -2.22 16.30
N GLN A 121 3.19 -2.06 15.71
CA GLN A 121 3.37 -1.38 14.42
C GLN A 121 2.65 -2.08 13.27
N CYS A 122 2.68 -3.42 13.24
CA CYS A 122 2.00 -4.19 12.21
C CYS A 122 0.47 -4.10 12.36
N LEU A 123 -0.02 -4.16 13.60
CA LEU A 123 -1.44 -3.99 13.92
C LEU A 123 -1.94 -2.58 13.54
N ASP A 124 -1.20 -1.53 13.84
CA ASP A 124 -1.57 -0.16 13.48
C ASP A 124 -1.72 0.01 11.95
N LYS A 125 -0.80 -0.58 11.17
CA LYS A 125 -0.89 -0.59 9.70
C LYS A 125 -2.12 -1.36 9.23
N ALA A 126 -2.37 -2.55 9.78
CA ALA A 126 -3.52 -3.37 9.42
C ALA A 126 -4.86 -2.68 9.77
N ILE A 127 -4.95 -2.04 10.94
CA ILE A 127 -6.13 -1.29 11.38
C ILE A 127 -6.37 -0.06 10.50
N ALA A 128 -5.33 0.67 10.12
CA ALA A 128 -5.45 1.81 9.21
C ALA A 128 -6.05 1.37 7.87
N ILE A 129 -5.55 0.25 7.32
CA ILE A 129 -6.08 -0.37 6.11
C ILE A 129 -7.55 -0.78 6.29
N PHE A 130 -7.88 -1.42 7.40
CA PHE A 130 -9.25 -1.88 7.69
C PHE A 130 -10.24 -0.72 7.75
N ARG A 131 -9.86 0.39 8.40
CA ARG A 131 -10.67 1.62 8.45
C ARG A 131 -10.87 2.24 7.07
N ALA A 132 -9.84 2.21 6.23
CA ALA A 132 -9.92 2.72 4.85
C ALA A 132 -10.94 1.92 4.02
N LEU A 133 -10.94 0.59 4.15
CA LEU A 133 -11.90 -0.29 3.49
C LEU A 133 -13.33 -0.08 3.98
N GLN A 134 -13.56 -0.01 5.31
CA GLN A 134 -14.91 0.18 5.86
C GLN A 134 -15.54 1.53 5.49
N LYS A 135 -14.75 2.61 5.39
CA LYS A 135 -15.27 3.92 4.94
C LYS A 135 -15.83 3.85 3.51
N LYS A 136 -15.30 2.97 2.67
CA LYS A 136 -15.75 2.77 1.29
C LYS A 136 -17.02 1.93 1.22
N ASP A 137 -17.19 0.93 2.10
CA ASP A 137 -18.43 0.12 2.20
C ASP A 137 -19.65 0.89 2.74
N LEU A 138 -19.43 2.02 3.43
CA LEU A 138 -20.51 2.90 3.86
C LEU A 138 -20.93 3.90 2.77
N SER A 139 -19.99 4.30 1.90
CA SER A 139 -20.25 5.30 0.84
C SER A 139 -20.90 4.70 -0.42
N ASN A 140 -20.60 3.45 -0.75
CA ASN A 140 -21.28 2.70 -1.82
C ASN A 140 -22.67 2.18 -1.39
N ALA A 141 -22.88 1.80 -0.13
CA ALA A 141 -24.18 1.32 0.39
C ALA A 141 -25.25 2.42 0.43
N THR A 142 -24.85 3.66 0.71
CA THR A 142 -25.76 4.83 0.74
C THR A 142 -26.16 5.30 -0.65
N THR A 143 -25.31 5.13 -1.66
CA THR A 143 -25.65 5.47 -3.06
C THR A 143 -26.52 4.41 -3.74
N SER A 144 -26.53 3.16 -3.24
CA SER A 144 -27.38 2.09 -3.78
C SER A 144 -28.77 2.00 -3.13
N SER A 145 -29.08 2.87 -2.17
CA SER A 145 -30.36 2.92 -1.45
C SER A 145 -31.20 4.17 -1.79
N ILE A 146 -30.88 4.88 -2.89
CA ILE A 146 -31.63 6.03 -3.39
C ILE A 146 -32.02 5.77 -4.85
#